data_AF-A0A377V216-F1
#
_entry.id   AF-A0A377V216-F1
#
_cell.length_a   1.000
_cell.length_b   1.000
_cell.length_c   1.000
_cell.angle_alpha   90.00
_cell.angle_beta   90.00
_cell.angle_gamma   90.00
#
_symmetry.space_group_name_H-M   'P 1'
#
loop_
_entity.id
_entity.type
_entity.pdbx_description
1 polymer ?
#
loop_
_entity_poly.entity_id
_entity_poly.type
_entity_poly.pdbx_seq_one_letter_code
_entity_poly.pdbx_strand_id
1 'polypeptide(L)'
;MTRLPEGATVLAASAHDPHQIVRYGPHAVSTQFHPEFTAPIARSLIRHREAVLQAEGIDAQRLHDEVQESPQGAAILTRFVSAFSDPGCPRPLIPCREQHLPAATPAGHFACQIGHLCNAQRVDRLRR
;
A
#
# COMPACT_ATOMS: atom_id res chain seq x y z
N MET A 1 -6.03 -10.48 -2.23
CA MET A 1 -7.44 -10.55 -2.69
C MET A 1 -7.51 -11.46 -3.93
N THR A 2 -8.27 -12.55 -3.92
CA THR A 2 -8.27 -13.55 -5.04
C THR A 2 -9.25 -13.23 -6.16
N ARG A 3 -10.26 -12.41 -5.90
CA ARG A 3 -11.23 -11.93 -6.89
C ARG A 3 -11.63 -10.50 -6.58
N LEU A 4 -11.70 -9.66 -7.60
CA LEU A 4 -12.18 -8.29 -7.47
C LEU A 4 -13.71 -8.24 -7.44
N PRO A 5 -14.30 -7.29 -6.70
CA PRO A 5 -15.74 -7.01 -6.79
C PRO A 5 -16.14 -6.62 -8.22
N GLU A 6 -17.40 -6.86 -8.56
CA GLU A 6 -17.95 -6.42 -9.85
C GLU A 6 -17.83 -4.90 -9.99
N GLY A 7 -17.43 -4.44 -11.18
CA GLY A 7 -17.20 -3.01 -11.47
C GLY A 7 -15.86 -2.45 -10.97
N ALA A 8 -15.07 -3.20 -10.20
CA ALA A 8 -13.75 -2.75 -9.77
C ALA A 8 -12.72 -2.85 -10.90
N THR A 9 -11.79 -1.88 -10.95
CA THR A 9 -10.72 -1.83 -11.95
C THR A 9 -9.35 -1.80 -11.29
N VAL A 10 -8.43 -2.63 -11.79
CA VAL A 10 -7.01 -2.59 -11.39
C VAL A 10 -6.32 -1.44 -12.09
N LEU A 11 -5.73 -0.54 -11.31
CA LEU A 11 -4.93 0.59 -11.80
C LEU A 11 -3.43 0.28 -11.79
N ALA A 12 -2.98 -0.59 -10.88
CA ALA A 12 -1.59 -1.03 -10.77
C ALA A 12 -1.48 -2.49 -10.33
N ALA A 13 -0.43 -3.15 -10.80
CA ALA A 13 -0.07 -4.53 -10.49
C ALA A 13 1.46 -4.68 -10.39
N SER A 14 1.90 -5.74 -9.73
CA SER A 14 3.30 -6.20 -9.72
C SER A 14 3.35 -7.72 -9.92
N ALA A 15 4.55 -8.26 -10.13
CA ALA A 15 4.74 -9.71 -10.21
C ALA A 15 4.25 -10.48 -8.97
N HIS A 16 4.33 -9.85 -7.78
CA HIS A 16 3.93 -10.46 -6.51
C HIS A 16 2.45 -10.30 -6.20
N ASP A 17 1.82 -9.23 -6.69
CA ASP A 17 0.38 -9.00 -6.49
C ASP A 17 -0.26 -8.32 -7.70
N PRO A 18 -1.24 -8.96 -8.36
CA PRO A 18 -1.95 -8.36 -9.48
C PRO A 18 -2.88 -7.19 -9.08
N HIS A 19 -3.08 -6.92 -7.79
CA HIS A 19 -4.07 -5.96 -7.27
C HIS A 19 -3.46 -4.85 -6.40
N GLN A 20 -2.33 -4.27 -6.83
CA GLN A 20 -1.61 -3.24 -6.05
C GLN A 20 -2.42 -1.96 -5.82
N ILE A 21 -3.15 -1.49 -6.85
CA ILE A 21 -4.08 -0.36 -6.72
C ILE A 21 -5.39 -0.74 -7.40
N VAL A 22 -6.49 -0.62 -6.67
CA VAL A 22 -7.83 -0.98 -7.15
C VAL A 22 -8.77 0.20 -6.95
N ARG A 23 -9.53 0.54 -8.00
CA ARG A 23 -10.63 1.50 -7.96
C ARG A 23 -11.97 0.77 -7.94
N TYR A 24 -12.78 1.02 -6.92
CA TYR A 24 -14.12 0.43 -6.75
C TYR A 24 -15.24 1.33 -7.28
N GLY A 25 -14.96 2.61 -7.52
CA GLY A 25 -15.92 3.59 -8.02
C GLY A 25 -15.26 4.96 -8.20
N PRO A 26 -16.03 6.01 -8.51
CA PRO A 26 -15.48 7.33 -8.78
C PRO A 26 -14.66 7.92 -7.62
N HIS A 27 -15.03 7.59 -6.37
CA HIS A 27 -14.44 8.16 -5.15
C HIS A 27 -13.86 7.11 -4.19
N ALA A 28 -13.67 5.87 -4.64
CA ALA A 28 -13.21 4.78 -3.79
C ALA A 28 -12.03 4.05 -4.46
N VAL A 29 -10.85 4.18 -3.85
CA VAL A 29 -9.59 3.57 -4.30
C VAL A 29 -8.87 2.95 -3.10
N SER A 30 -8.25 1.79 -3.26
CA SER A 30 -7.36 1.17 -2.27
C SER A 30 -5.95 0.97 -2.82
N THR A 31 -4.96 0.99 -1.93
CA THR A 31 -3.59 0.59 -2.20
C THR A 31 -3.24 -0.61 -1.32
N GLN A 32 -2.54 -1.60 -1.87
CA GLN A 32 -2.07 -2.75 -1.10
C GLN A 32 -0.78 -2.43 -0.31
N PHE A 33 0.03 -1.53 -0.84
CA PHE A 33 1.19 -0.95 -0.16
C PHE A 33 0.80 0.32 0.61
N HIS A 34 1.78 0.86 1.33
CA HIS A 34 1.66 2.06 2.15
C HIS A 34 2.24 3.29 1.42
N PRO A 35 1.46 4.00 0.57
CA PRO A 35 1.90 5.21 -0.11
C PRO A 35 2.28 6.35 0.86
N GLU A 36 1.87 6.26 2.12
CA GLU A 36 2.16 7.20 3.20
C GLU A 36 3.53 6.99 3.85
N PHE A 37 4.22 5.89 3.56
CA PHE A 37 5.52 5.60 4.17
C PHE A 37 6.63 6.44 3.54
N THR A 38 7.38 7.11 4.40
CA THR A 38 8.62 7.82 4.07
C THR A 38 9.83 7.00 4.53
N ALA A 39 11.03 7.30 4.03
CA ALA A 39 12.23 6.59 4.46
C ALA A 39 12.46 6.69 5.99
N PRO A 40 12.24 7.85 6.66
CA PRO A 40 12.32 7.93 8.11
C PRO A 40 11.35 7.00 8.85
N ILE A 41 10.09 6.90 8.39
CA ILE A 41 9.08 6.02 8.99
C ILE A 41 9.51 4.55 8.83
N ALA A 42 9.88 4.15 7.62
CA ALA A 42 10.31 2.78 7.32
C ALA A 42 11.56 2.39 8.14
N ARG A 43 12.57 3.25 8.19
CA ARG A 43 13.78 3.06 9.01
C ARG A 43 13.47 2.94 10.51
N SER A 44 12.51 3.72 11.00
CA SER A 44 12.06 3.62 12.39
C SER A 44 11.38 2.30 12.69
N LEU A 45 10.50 1.84 11.79
CA LEU A 45 9.81 0.55 11.91
C LEU A 45 10.76 -0.64 11.86
N ILE A 46 11.78 -0.59 10.98
CA ILE A 46 12.82 -1.63 10.90
C ILE A 46 13.56 -1.74 12.23
N ARG A 47 14.02 -0.62 12.80
CA ARG A 47 14.68 -0.63 14.12
C ARG A 47 13.76 -1.16 15.22
N HIS A 48 12.49 -0.73 15.23
CA HIS A 48 11.53 -1.17 16.22
C HIS A 48 11.26 -2.69 16.16
N ARG A 49 11.35 -3.29 14.97
CA ARG A 49 11.07 -4.73 14.74
C ARG A 49 12.33 -5.57 14.51
N GLU A 50 13.52 -5.05 14.84
CA GLU A 50 14.80 -5.71 14.55
C GLU A 50 14.84 -7.16 15.04
N ALA A 51 14.48 -7.40 16.31
CA ALA A 51 14.48 -8.75 16.88
C ALA A 51 13.54 -9.73 16.14
N VAL A 52 12.39 -9.25 15.66
CA VAL A 52 11.43 -10.05 14.89
C VAL A 52 12.00 -10.34 13.50
N LEU A 53 12.57 -9.34 12.83
CA LEU A 53 13.19 -9.49 11.51
C LEU A 53 14.35 -10.49 11.56
N GLN A 54 15.21 -10.41 12.58
CA GLN A 54 16.31 -11.35 12.77
C GLN A 54 15.81 -12.78 13.03
N ALA A 55 14.75 -12.95 13.84
CA ALA A 55 14.13 -14.26 14.08
C ALA A 55 13.51 -14.87 12.80
N GLU A 56 13.09 -14.03 11.86
CA GLU A 56 12.60 -14.43 10.54
C GLU A 56 13.72 -14.63 9.50
N GLY A 57 14.99 -14.48 9.90
CA GLY A 57 16.15 -14.65 9.02
C GLY A 57 16.43 -13.44 8.11
N ILE A 58 15.85 -12.28 8.42
CA ILE A 58 16.03 -11.04 7.67
C ILE A 58 17.12 -10.20 8.34
N ASP A 59 18.10 -9.77 7.55
CA ASP A 59 19.12 -8.82 7.97
C ASP A 59 18.49 -7.42 8.09
N ALA A 60 18.10 -7.06 9.32
CA ALA A 60 17.46 -5.79 9.62
C ALA A 60 18.37 -4.58 9.31
N GLN A 61 19.69 -4.72 9.47
CA GLN A 61 20.62 -3.64 9.22
C GLN A 61 20.76 -3.38 7.73
N ARG A 62 20.94 -4.44 6.93
CA ARG A 62 20.94 -4.32 5.47
C ARG A 62 19.62 -3.76 4.94
N LEU A 63 18.48 -4.23 5.48
CA LEU A 63 17.16 -3.74 5.09
C LEU A 63 16.99 -2.26 5.43
N HIS A 64 17.50 -1.81 6.59
CA HIS A 64 17.51 -0.40 6.97
C HIS A 64 18.30 0.45 5.98
N ASP A 65 19.52 0.02 5.66
CA ASP A 65 20.42 0.74 4.76
C ASP A 65 19.86 0.87 3.34
N GLU A 66 19.20 -0.17 2.85
CA GLU A 66 18.56 -0.23 1.53
C GLU A 66 17.29 0.62 1.41
N VAL A 67 16.75 1.20 2.50
CA VAL A 67 15.54 2.05 2.42
C VAL A 67 15.79 3.29 1.58
N GLN A 68 14.98 3.49 0.55
CA GLN A 68 14.99 4.66 -0.32
C GLN A 68 13.69 5.47 -0.18
N GLU A 69 13.78 6.76 -0.51
CA GLU A 69 12.59 7.60 -0.65
C GLU A 69 11.81 7.23 -1.92
N SER A 70 10.49 7.47 -1.88
CA SER A 70 9.64 7.32 -3.05
C SER A 70 8.70 8.49 -3.23
N PRO A 71 9.03 9.36 -4.19
CA PRO A 71 8.14 10.42 -4.63
C PRO A 71 6.80 9.89 -5.18
N GLN A 72 6.76 8.64 -5.66
CA GLN A 72 5.57 8.04 -6.26
C GLN A 72 4.47 7.76 -5.22
N GLY A 73 4.83 7.28 -4.03
CA GLY A 73 3.86 7.06 -2.94
C GLY A 73 3.13 8.35 -2.56
N ALA A 74 3.90 9.42 -2.28
CA ALA A 74 3.36 10.73 -1.97
C ALA A 74 2.49 11.29 -3.13
N ALA A 75 2.92 11.13 -4.38
CA ALA A 75 2.17 11.58 -5.54
C ALA A 75 0.79 10.90 -5.69
N ILE A 76 0.65 9.63 -5.28
CA ILE A 76 -0.64 8.94 -5.28
C ILE A 76 -1.61 9.63 -4.31
N LEU A 77 -1.14 9.92 -3.09
CA LEU A 77 -1.95 10.62 -2.09
C LEU A 77 -2.33 12.03 -2.54
N THR A 78 -1.37 12.79 -3.11
CA THR A 78 -1.65 14.12 -3.64
C THR A 78 -2.70 14.08 -4.75
N ARG A 79 -2.56 13.16 -5.71
CA ARG A 79 -3.54 13.00 -6.81
C ARG A 79 -4.92 12.64 -6.30
N PHE A 80 -5.01 11.75 -5.31
CA PHE A 80 -6.27 11.40 -4.67
C PHE A 80 -6.93 12.65 -4.06
N VAL A 81 -6.21 13.39 -3.21
CA VAL A 81 -6.74 14.61 -2.58
C VAL A 81 -7.16 15.64 -3.62
N SER A 82 -6.33 15.91 -4.63
CA SER A 82 -6.63 16.87 -5.69
C SER A 82 -7.89 16.48 -6.48
N ALA A 83 -8.09 15.19 -6.75
CA ALA A 83 -9.27 14.71 -7.48
C ALA A 83 -10.58 14.83 -6.67
N PHE A 84 -10.51 14.93 -5.34
CA PHE A 84 -11.69 14.90 -4.46
C PHE A 84 -11.88 16.14 -3.59
N SER A 85 -10.98 17.12 -3.70
CA SER A 85 -11.08 18.40 -2.98
C SER A 85 -11.81 19.49 -3.78
N ASP A 86 -12.40 19.16 -4.93
CA ASP A 86 -13.24 20.09 -5.70
C ASP A 86 -14.51 20.44 -4.91
N PRO A 87 -14.72 21.71 -4.49
CA PRO A 87 -15.89 22.11 -3.72
C PRO A 87 -17.22 21.96 -4.48
N GLY A 88 -17.19 21.70 -5.79
CA GLY A 88 -18.37 21.44 -6.61
C GLY A 88 -18.87 19.98 -6.63
N CYS A 89 -18.16 19.03 -6.02
CA CYS A 89 -18.55 17.63 -6.05
C CYS A 89 -19.62 17.31 -4.97
N PRO A 90 -20.81 16.79 -5.32
CA PRO A 90 -21.77 16.34 -4.32
C PRO A 90 -21.15 15.20 -3.53
N ARG A 91 -21.00 15.38 -2.20
CA ARG A 91 -20.46 14.36 -1.30
C ARG A 91 -21.33 13.12 -1.36
N PRO A 92 -20.85 11.97 -1.88
CA PRO A 92 -21.60 10.74 -1.74
C PRO A 92 -21.51 10.32 -0.26
N LEU A 93 -22.65 10.17 0.40
CA LEU A 93 -22.75 9.35 1.59
C LEU A 93 -22.42 7.92 1.15
N ILE A 94 -21.16 7.49 1.27
CA ILE A 94 -20.86 6.07 1.17
C ILE A 94 -21.26 5.46 2.51
N PRO A 95 -22.30 4.60 2.58
CA PRO A 95 -22.44 3.73 3.72
C PRO A 95 -21.22 2.80 3.69
N CYS A 96 -20.28 2.98 4.62
CA CYS A 96 -19.29 1.97 4.94
C CYS A 96 -20.05 0.70 5.35
N ARG A 97 -20.37 -0.16 4.40
CA ARG A 97 -20.79 -1.51 4.72
C ARG A 97 -19.50 -2.22 5.13
N GLU A 98 -19.32 -2.43 6.43
CA GLU A 98 -18.25 -3.26 6.98
C GLU A 98 -18.24 -4.60 6.24
N GLN A 99 -17.34 -4.71 5.25
CA GLN A 99 -16.94 -6.01 4.75
C GLN A 99 -16.06 -6.57 5.86
N HIS A 100 -16.68 -7.40 6.70
CA HIS A 100 -16.02 -8.17 7.74
C HIS A 100 -14.94 -9.03 7.05
N LEU A 101 -13.72 -8.49 6.97
CA LEU A 101 -12.56 -9.24 6.51
C LEU A 101 -12.24 -10.25 7.62
N PRO A 102 -12.19 -11.57 7.34
CA PRO A 102 -11.72 -12.52 8.33
C PRO A 102 -10.27 -12.17 8.67
N ALA A 103 -10.00 -11.98 9.97
CA ALA A 103 -8.65 -11.85 10.47
C ALA A 103 -7.88 -13.15 10.18
N ALA A 104 -6.90 -13.07 9.29
CA ALA A 104 -5.84 -14.07 9.12
C ALA A 104 -4.50 -13.28 9.17
N THR A 105 -3.86 -13.16 10.35
CA THR A 105 -2.71 -13.95 10.88
C THR A 105 -1.44 -13.93 10.01
N PRO A 106 -0.22 -14.16 10.53
CA PRO A 106 0.43 -13.82 11.80
C PRO A 106 1.59 -12.81 11.54
N ALA A 107 2.51 -12.61 12.49
CA ALA A 107 3.61 -11.64 12.45
C ALA A 107 4.47 -11.58 11.17
N GLY A 108 4.49 -12.64 10.34
CA GLY A 108 5.27 -12.74 9.09
C GLY A 108 4.74 -11.94 7.90
N HIS A 109 3.50 -11.44 7.91
CA HIS A 109 2.96 -10.63 6.79
C HIS A 109 3.59 -9.23 6.72
N PHE A 110 4.02 -8.69 7.86
CA PHE A 110 4.54 -7.33 7.97
C PHE A 110 6.01 -7.24 7.50
N ALA A 111 6.79 -8.32 7.63
CA ALA A 111 8.13 -8.40 7.07
C ALA A 111 8.12 -8.47 5.53
N CYS A 112 7.11 -9.13 4.94
CA CYS A 112 6.85 -9.04 3.51
C CYS A 112 6.56 -7.59 3.10
N GLN A 113 5.75 -6.85 3.86
CA GLN A 113 5.46 -5.44 3.55
C GLN A 113 6.69 -4.52 3.64
N ILE A 114 7.58 -4.65 4.62
CA ILE A 114 8.79 -3.79 4.70
C ILE A 114 9.84 -4.20 3.67
N GLY A 115 10.10 -5.49 3.45
CA GLY A 115 10.98 -5.96 2.37
C GLY A 115 10.44 -5.63 0.98
N HIS A 116 9.12 -5.62 0.81
CA HIS A 116 8.46 -5.12 -0.38
C HIS A 116 8.34 -3.60 -0.43
N LEU A 117 8.42 -2.83 0.65
CA LEU A 117 8.35 -1.36 0.56
C LEU A 117 9.50 -0.79 -0.29
N CYS A 118 10.69 -1.38 -0.23
CA CYS A 118 11.82 -1.02 -1.10
C CYS A 118 11.64 -1.44 -2.58
N ASN A 119 10.70 -2.35 -2.90
CA ASN A 119 10.56 -2.93 -4.26
C ASN A 119 9.14 -2.79 -4.88
N ALA A 120 8.09 -2.60 -4.09
CA ALA A 120 6.68 -2.55 -4.47
C ALA A 120 6.25 -1.17 -4.97
N GLN A 121 7.10 -0.16 -4.82
CA GLN A 121 6.97 1.10 -5.55
C GLN A 121 7.42 0.96 -7.01
N ARG A 122 8.02 -0.18 -7.41
CA ARG A 122 8.08 -0.58 -8.83
C ARG A 122 6.73 -1.12 -9.25
N VAL A 123 5.83 -0.20 -9.57
CA VAL A 123 4.62 -0.51 -10.33
C VAL A 123 5.06 -0.83 -11.76
N ASP A 124 4.93 -2.09 -12.18
CA ASP A 124 5.30 -2.53 -13.53
C ASP A 124 4.36 -1.99 -14.62
N ARG A 125 3.15 -1.55 -14.22
CA ARG A 125 2.15 -0.97 -15.11
C ARG A 125 1.18 -0.05 -14.36
N LEU A 126 1.15 1.23 -14.71
CA LEU A 126 0.11 2.17 -14.27
C LEU A 126 -0.89 2.35 -15.43
N ARG A 127 -2.15 1.93 -15.25
CA ARG A 127 -3.23 2.30 -16.18
C ARG A 127 -3.78 3.67 -15.77
N ARG A 128 -3.96 4.57 -16.75
CA ARG A 128 -4.61 5.87 -16.53
C ARG A 128 -6.09 5.70 -16.19
#